data_AF-A0A2D6Q137-F1
#
_entry.id   AF-A0A2D6Q137-F1
#
_cell.length_a   1.000
_cell.length_b   1.000
_cell.length_c   1.000
_cell.angle_alpha   90.00
_cell.angle_beta   90.00
_cell.angle_gamma   90.00
#
_symmetry.space_group_name_H-M   'P 1'
#
loop_
_entity.id
_entity.type
_entity.pdbx_description
1 polymer ?
#
loop_
_entity_poly.entity_id
_entity_poly.type
_entity_poly.pdbx_seq_one_letter_code
_entity_poly.pdbx_strand_id
1 'polypeptide(L)'
;MQRLLLVLVLAAAADAQTTGSSGTRPDKPAVAPNDPRWHQHLNDIALVYRLWGRLDDEARWAPWLCRGPQPAAARRSRATKDTPHAAKLYTLYASDPKAYGAPTSFRTTPGSDAVEKARKRLAPLKQIIVKEAWKPELMKQPPDPQRSFPAPKSWGASRLKPCQRAGKWYRAQERAGLFVMMKLDPKTPGTDQGWVYGTLTPKGKITASGKIASCMGCHVKAKKDRLFGLPNAPWLPKKKRPAKKGN
;
A
#
# COMPACT_ATOMS: atom_id res chain seq x y z
N MET A 1 -42.10 2.04 79.61
CA MET A 1 -41.99 3.48 79.29
C MET A 1 -40.66 3.72 78.59
N GLN A 2 -40.62 3.83 77.26
CA GLN A 2 -39.69 4.72 76.53
C GLN A 2 -40.07 4.69 75.04
N ARG A 3 -40.52 5.83 74.54
CA ARG A 3 -40.62 6.13 73.11
C ARG A 3 -39.25 6.58 72.64
N LEU A 4 -38.75 6.07 71.52
CA LEU A 4 -37.74 6.76 70.74
C LEU A 4 -38.09 6.66 69.24
N LEU A 5 -38.13 7.83 68.61
CA LEU A 5 -38.31 8.05 67.18
C LEU A 5 -37.20 7.36 66.37
N LEU A 6 -37.56 6.85 65.18
CA LEU A 6 -36.63 6.83 64.05
C LEU A 6 -37.32 7.42 62.81
N VAL A 7 -36.58 8.28 62.13
CA VAL A 7 -36.98 9.19 61.06
C VAL A 7 -36.27 8.78 59.78
N LEU A 8 -37.02 8.79 58.66
CA LEU A 8 -36.62 8.81 57.23
C LEU A 8 -35.72 7.63 56.72
N VAL A 9 -35.79 7.18 55.47
CA VAL A 9 -35.72 7.91 54.19
C VAL A 9 -36.44 7.11 53.10
N LEU A 10 -37.27 7.78 52.29
CA LEU A 10 -37.77 7.27 51.00
C LEU A 10 -36.69 7.45 49.93
N ALA A 11 -36.30 6.37 49.25
CA ALA A 11 -35.53 6.40 48.02
C ALA A 11 -36.39 5.79 46.89
N ALA A 12 -36.73 6.63 45.90
CA ALA A 12 -37.41 6.22 44.69
C ALA A 12 -36.43 5.49 43.75
N ALA A 13 -36.75 4.27 43.35
CA ALA A 13 -36.09 3.56 42.26
C ALA A 13 -36.93 3.74 40.99
N ALA A 14 -36.35 4.38 39.98
CA ALA A 14 -36.93 4.48 38.63
C ALA A 14 -36.25 3.46 37.71
N ASP A 15 -37.09 2.68 37.03
CA ASP A 15 -36.76 1.68 36.02
C ASP A 15 -35.93 2.25 34.86
N ALA A 16 -34.89 1.51 34.46
CA ALA A 16 -34.26 1.63 33.16
C ALA A 16 -34.32 0.28 32.43
N GLN A 17 -35.29 0.18 31.53
CA GLN A 17 -35.46 -0.91 30.59
C GLN A 17 -34.24 -1.03 29.68
N THR A 18 -33.59 -2.18 29.72
CA THR A 18 -32.51 -2.57 28.81
C THR A 18 -33.11 -3.04 27.49
N THR A 19 -33.05 -2.20 26.46
CA THR A 19 -33.34 -2.60 25.09
C THR A 19 -32.25 -3.58 24.60
N GLY A 20 -32.63 -4.84 24.46
CA GLY A 20 -31.78 -5.88 23.87
C GLY A 20 -31.42 -5.54 22.43
N SER A 21 -30.14 -5.25 22.19
CA SER A 21 -29.56 -5.17 20.86
C SER A 21 -29.42 -6.60 20.32
N SER A 22 -30.26 -6.93 19.34
CA SER A 22 -30.16 -8.16 18.55
C SER A 22 -28.81 -8.20 17.85
N GLY A 23 -27.91 -9.06 18.32
CA GLY A 23 -26.61 -9.29 17.72
C GLY A 23 -26.74 -9.93 16.34
N THR A 24 -26.67 -9.10 15.29
CA THR A 24 -26.46 -9.58 13.92
C THR A 24 -25.10 -10.26 13.84
N ARG A 25 -25.11 -11.58 13.61
CA ARG A 25 -23.95 -12.40 13.28
C ARG A 25 -23.19 -11.73 12.12
N PRO A 26 -21.85 -11.59 12.16
CA PRO A 26 -21.13 -11.00 11.04
C PRO A 26 -21.33 -11.89 9.82
N ASP A 27 -21.97 -11.33 8.79
CA ASP A 27 -22.18 -11.99 7.51
C ASP A 27 -20.86 -12.53 6.96
N LYS A 28 -20.93 -13.72 6.37
CA LYS A 28 -19.85 -14.33 5.60
C LYS A 28 -19.27 -13.25 4.65
N PRO A 29 -17.95 -13.00 4.66
CA PRO A 29 -17.38 -11.94 3.84
C PRO A 29 -17.77 -12.19 2.37
N ALA A 30 -18.44 -11.20 1.78
CA ALA A 30 -18.88 -11.25 0.39
C ALA A 30 -17.69 -11.64 -0.51
N VAL A 31 -17.92 -12.57 -1.43
CA VAL A 31 -16.89 -13.01 -2.38
C VAL A 31 -16.41 -11.79 -3.14
N ALA A 32 -15.10 -11.54 -3.12
CA ALA A 32 -14.52 -10.40 -3.80
C ALA A 32 -14.81 -10.50 -5.31
N PRO A 33 -15.16 -9.38 -5.98
CA PRO A 33 -15.43 -9.40 -7.41
C PRO A 33 -14.20 -9.88 -8.17
N ASN A 34 -14.42 -10.69 -9.21
CA ASN A 34 -13.36 -11.24 -10.06
C ASN A 34 -13.76 -11.14 -11.53
N ASP A 35 -13.91 -9.91 -12.00
CA ASP A 35 -14.35 -9.59 -13.36
C ASP A 35 -13.30 -9.99 -14.42
N PRO A 36 -13.64 -10.93 -15.34
CA PRO A 36 -12.71 -11.44 -16.36
C PRO A 36 -12.20 -10.40 -17.35
N ARG A 37 -12.91 -9.29 -17.54
CA ARG A 37 -12.51 -8.21 -18.47
C ARG A 37 -11.13 -7.64 -18.15
N TRP A 38 -10.70 -7.76 -16.89
CA TRP A 38 -9.42 -7.24 -16.41
C TRP A 38 -8.30 -8.28 -16.36
N HIS A 39 -8.58 -9.56 -16.61
CA HIS A 39 -7.61 -10.65 -16.38
C HIS A 39 -6.39 -10.55 -17.29
N GLN A 40 -6.59 -10.23 -18.56
CA GLN A 40 -5.46 -10.08 -19.49
C GLN A 40 -4.51 -8.96 -19.05
N HIS A 41 -5.04 -7.80 -18.65
CA HIS A 41 -4.24 -6.71 -18.12
C HIS A 41 -3.45 -7.14 -16.87
N LEU A 42 -4.09 -7.87 -15.94
CA LEU A 42 -3.41 -8.34 -14.72
C LEU A 42 -2.29 -9.35 -15.02
N ASN A 43 -2.50 -10.26 -15.97
CA ASN A 43 -1.48 -11.20 -16.42
C ASN A 43 -0.30 -10.47 -17.09
N ASP A 44 -0.60 -9.50 -17.96
CA ASP A 44 0.41 -8.67 -18.62
C ASP A 44 1.22 -7.87 -17.60
N ILE A 45 0.56 -7.27 -16.60
CA ILE A 45 1.22 -6.54 -15.52
C ILE A 45 2.12 -7.46 -14.72
N ALA A 46 1.66 -8.66 -14.35
CA ALA A 46 2.45 -9.64 -13.62
C ALA A 46 3.71 -10.07 -14.38
N LEU A 47 3.66 -10.06 -15.72
CA LEU A 47 4.80 -10.34 -16.60
C LEU A 47 5.82 -9.19 -16.62
N VAL A 48 5.37 -7.93 -16.64
CA VAL A 48 6.27 -6.79 -16.97
C VAL A 48 6.61 -5.85 -15.82
N TYR A 49 5.88 -5.85 -14.70
CA TYR A 49 5.99 -4.79 -13.67
C TYR A 49 7.41 -4.58 -13.12
N ARG A 50 8.22 -5.64 -13.04
CA ARG A 50 9.59 -5.57 -12.52
C ARG A 50 10.51 -4.73 -13.41
N LEU A 51 10.17 -4.58 -14.68
CA LEU A 51 10.92 -3.77 -15.64
C LEU A 51 10.75 -2.26 -15.40
N TRP A 52 9.79 -1.84 -14.57
CA TRP A 52 9.64 -0.43 -14.19
C TRP A 52 10.61 0.00 -13.08
N GLY A 53 11.32 -0.94 -12.46
CA GLY A 53 12.13 -0.68 -11.26
C GLY A 53 11.27 -0.43 -10.01
N ARG A 54 11.85 -0.59 -8.82
CA ARG A 54 11.12 -0.25 -7.60
C ARG A 54 11.13 1.26 -7.42
N LEU A 55 10.02 1.78 -6.93
CA LEU A 55 9.84 3.19 -6.64
C LEU A 55 10.79 3.69 -5.54
N ASP A 56 11.19 2.79 -4.64
CA ASP A 56 12.08 3.07 -3.51
C ASP A 56 13.54 2.71 -3.79
N ASP A 57 13.88 2.15 -4.96
CA ASP A 57 15.29 1.96 -5.32
C ASP A 57 15.91 3.36 -5.42
N GLU A 58 16.91 3.65 -4.58
CA GLU A 58 17.57 4.96 -4.54
C GLU A 58 18.47 5.13 -5.77
N ALA A 59 17.87 5.26 -6.95
CA ALA A 59 18.43 6.08 -8.03
C ALA A 59 18.01 7.54 -7.79
N ARG A 60 18.22 8.04 -6.56
CA ARG A 60 18.29 9.47 -6.32
C ARG A 60 19.63 9.87 -6.91
N TRP A 61 19.59 10.69 -7.96
CA TRP A 61 20.76 11.27 -8.62
C TRP A 61 21.94 11.38 -7.65
N ALA A 62 23.07 10.75 -7.98
CA ALA A 62 24.33 11.02 -7.31
C ALA A 62 25.01 12.13 -8.12
N PRO A 63 24.81 13.42 -7.81
CA PRO A 63 25.78 14.39 -8.26
C PRO A 63 27.01 14.16 -7.40
N TRP A 64 27.99 13.45 -7.99
CA TRP A 64 29.36 13.24 -7.55
C TRP A 64 29.62 12.11 -6.52
N LEU A 65 30.43 11.13 -7.00
CA LEU A 65 31.24 10.13 -6.26
C LEU A 65 30.61 8.75 -5.96
N CYS A 66 30.65 7.87 -6.98
CA CYS A 66 30.88 6.41 -6.91
C CYS A 66 30.13 5.52 -5.89
N ARG A 67 29.04 5.99 -5.27
CA ARG A 67 28.18 5.14 -4.44
C ARG A 67 27.11 4.47 -5.31
N GLY A 68 27.17 3.15 -5.43
CA GLY A 68 26.15 2.35 -6.12
C GLY A 68 24.75 2.58 -5.52
N PRO A 69 23.68 2.48 -6.33
CA PRO A 69 22.31 2.72 -5.87
C PRO A 69 21.98 1.78 -4.71
N GLN A 70 21.41 2.33 -3.63
CA GLN A 70 21.02 1.53 -2.48
C GLN A 70 19.78 0.68 -2.85
N PRO A 71 19.71 -0.58 -2.39
CA PRO A 71 18.51 -1.40 -2.57
C PRO A 71 17.28 -0.75 -1.93
N ALA A 72 16.12 -0.86 -2.57
CA ALA A 72 14.86 -0.38 -1.99
C ALA A 72 14.64 -0.85 -0.56
N ALA A 73 14.22 0.08 0.29
CA ALA A 73 13.72 -0.24 1.62
C ALA A 73 12.34 -0.89 1.53
N ALA A 74 12.13 -1.97 2.28
CA ALA A 74 10.80 -2.52 2.44
C ALA A 74 9.90 -1.52 3.18
N ARG A 75 8.77 -1.16 2.57
CA ARG A 75 7.71 -0.37 3.21
C ARG A 75 6.85 -1.26 4.11
N ARG A 76 6.27 -0.65 5.13
CA ARG A 76 5.30 -1.30 6.03
C ARG A 76 3.91 -0.72 5.83
N SER A 77 2.91 -1.58 5.81
CA SER A 77 1.51 -1.14 5.86
C SER A 77 1.22 -0.48 7.22
N ARG A 78 0.59 0.71 7.22
CA ARG A 78 0.13 1.41 8.44
C ARG A 78 -1.15 0.81 9.02
N ALA A 79 -1.78 -0.15 8.34
CA ALA A 79 -3.06 -0.72 8.75
C ALA A 79 -2.96 -1.46 10.10
N THR A 80 -3.94 -1.28 10.98
CA THR A 80 -4.00 -1.89 12.33
C THR A 80 -4.25 -3.40 12.24
N LYS A 81 -3.91 -4.14 13.32
CA LYS A 81 -3.87 -5.62 13.35
C LYS A 81 -5.15 -6.28 12.82
N ASP A 82 -6.30 -5.64 13.02
CA ASP A 82 -7.63 -6.18 12.70
C ASP A 82 -8.08 -5.89 11.26
N THR A 83 -7.17 -5.41 10.40
CA THR A 83 -7.46 -5.15 8.99
C THR A 83 -6.81 -6.20 8.08
N PRO A 84 -7.45 -6.61 6.98
CA PRO A 84 -6.93 -7.62 6.05
C PRO A 84 -5.59 -7.23 5.38
N HIS A 85 -5.19 -5.96 5.49
CA HIS A 85 -3.95 -5.41 4.91
C HIS A 85 -2.84 -5.13 5.95
N ALA A 86 -3.04 -5.53 7.22
CA ALA A 86 -2.03 -5.39 8.26
C ALA A 86 -0.82 -6.30 8.05
N ALA A 87 0.31 -5.95 8.68
CA ALA A 87 1.48 -6.80 8.88
C ALA A 87 2.27 -7.30 7.65
N LYS A 88 2.17 -6.63 6.49
CA LYS A 88 2.96 -6.98 5.29
C LYS A 88 4.13 -6.02 5.07
N LEU A 89 5.25 -6.57 4.62
CA LEU A 89 6.32 -5.80 3.98
C LEU A 89 6.02 -5.70 2.49
N TYR A 90 6.30 -4.55 1.89
CA TYR A 90 6.05 -4.37 0.47
C TYR A 90 7.01 -3.39 -0.20
N THR A 91 7.07 -3.47 -1.52
CA THR A 91 7.68 -2.47 -2.38
C THR A 91 6.69 -2.11 -3.49
N LEU A 92 6.82 -0.90 -4.05
CA LEU A 92 5.95 -0.39 -5.11
C LEU A 92 6.70 -0.32 -6.43
N TYR A 93 5.96 -0.57 -7.51
CA TYR A 93 6.37 -0.34 -8.89
C TYR A 93 5.30 0.55 -9.54
N ALA A 94 5.71 1.50 -10.38
CA ALA A 94 4.79 2.39 -11.09
C ALA A 94 5.16 2.42 -12.58
N SER A 95 4.18 2.29 -13.48
CA SER A 95 4.42 2.38 -14.92
C SER A 95 4.83 3.79 -15.35
N ASP A 96 4.31 4.81 -14.66
CA ASP A 96 4.77 6.19 -14.77
C ASP A 96 5.18 6.72 -13.38
N PRO A 97 6.47 6.60 -13.01
CA PRO A 97 6.97 7.10 -11.73
C PRO A 97 6.76 8.61 -11.54
N LYS A 98 6.85 9.41 -12.63
CA LYS A 98 6.68 10.88 -12.55
C LYS A 98 5.24 11.24 -12.22
N ALA A 99 4.26 10.59 -12.85
CA ALA A 99 2.84 10.77 -12.49
C ALA A 99 2.54 10.27 -11.07
N TYR A 100 3.30 9.29 -10.56
CA TYR A 100 3.28 8.90 -9.14
C TYR A 100 4.08 9.86 -8.23
N GLY A 101 4.69 10.93 -8.74
CA GLY A 101 5.49 11.85 -7.90
C GLY A 101 6.79 11.26 -7.37
N ALA A 102 7.37 10.29 -8.07
CA ALA A 102 8.68 9.70 -7.80
C ALA A 102 9.67 10.01 -8.94
N PRO A 103 10.99 10.06 -8.65
CA PRO A 103 12.01 10.17 -9.70
C PRO A 103 12.00 8.90 -10.57
N THR A 104 12.42 9.04 -11.82
CA THR A 104 12.53 7.90 -12.75
C THR A 104 13.75 7.05 -12.43
N SER A 105 13.55 5.85 -11.90
CA SER A 105 14.59 4.81 -11.88
C SER A 105 14.56 4.07 -13.22
N PHE A 106 15.50 4.38 -14.10
CA PHE A 106 15.51 3.83 -15.46
C PHE A 106 16.27 2.51 -15.51
N ARG A 107 15.58 1.44 -15.93
CA ARG A 107 16.21 0.27 -16.56
C ARG A 107 15.25 -0.33 -17.58
N THR A 108 15.38 0.09 -18.83
CA THR A 108 14.77 -0.63 -19.96
C THR A 108 15.68 -1.77 -20.33
N THR A 109 15.32 -2.98 -19.94
CA THR A 109 15.89 -4.19 -20.54
C THR A 109 15.07 -4.53 -21.79
N PRO A 110 15.69 -4.85 -22.94
CA PRO A 110 14.99 -5.43 -24.07
C PRO A 110 14.17 -6.64 -23.62
N GLY A 111 12.88 -6.65 -23.96
CA GLY A 111 11.97 -7.73 -23.59
C GLY A 111 11.86 -8.78 -24.70
N SER A 112 11.35 -9.96 -24.37
CA SER A 112 10.87 -10.92 -25.37
C SER A 112 9.63 -10.39 -26.10
N ASP A 113 9.25 -11.03 -27.21
CA ASP A 113 8.00 -10.70 -27.93
C ASP A 113 6.76 -10.69 -27.03
N ALA A 114 6.71 -11.58 -26.04
CA ALA A 114 5.63 -11.63 -25.07
C ALA A 114 5.58 -10.38 -24.18
N VAL A 115 6.76 -9.88 -23.75
CA VAL A 115 6.88 -8.64 -22.99
C VAL A 115 6.47 -7.44 -23.85
N GLU A 116 6.87 -7.41 -25.12
CA GLU A 116 6.51 -6.31 -26.01
C GLU A 116 5.00 -6.28 -26.30
N LYS A 117 4.38 -7.43 -26.57
CA LYS A 117 2.93 -7.56 -26.71
C LYS A 117 2.19 -7.11 -25.46
N ALA A 118 2.67 -7.50 -24.27
CA ALA A 118 2.11 -7.07 -23.00
C ALA A 118 2.22 -5.54 -22.83
N ARG A 119 3.38 -4.93 -23.10
CA ARG A 119 3.56 -3.47 -23.04
C ARG A 119 2.61 -2.73 -23.97
N LYS A 120 2.43 -3.20 -25.20
CA LYS A 120 1.48 -2.61 -26.16
C LYS A 120 0.04 -2.64 -25.65
N ARG A 121 -0.41 -3.76 -25.05
CA ARG A 121 -1.75 -3.86 -24.45
C ARG A 121 -1.92 -2.96 -23.23
N LEU A 122 -0.86 -2.71 -22.48
CA LEU A 122 -0.89 -1.86 -21.28
C LEU A 122 -0.72 -0.37 -21.59
N ALA A 123 -0.20 0.01 -22.76
CA ALA A 123 0.08 1.39 -23.14
C ALA A 123 -1.11 2.35 -23.04
N PRO A 124 -2.38 1.94 -23.30
CA PRO A 124 -3.53 2.82 -23.11
C PRO A 124 -3.86 3.15 -21.64
N LEU A 125 -3.28 2.45 -20.66
CA LEU A 125 -3.52 2.70 -19.24
C LEU A 125 -2.72 3.93 -18.79
N LYS A 126 -3.40 4.88 -18.14
CA LYS A 126 -2.80 6.16 -17.71
C LYS A 126 -1.76 5.97 -16.60
N GLN A 127 -1.95 4.98 -15.74
CA GLN A 127 -1.04 4.66 -14.64
C GLN A 127 -1.29 3.22 -14.17
N ILE A 128 -0.23 2.52 -13.79
CA ILE A 128 -0.30 1.21 -13.16
C ILE A 128 0.60 1.22 -11.93
N ILE A 129 0.06 0.80 -10.80
CA ILE A 129 0.78 0.66 -9.54
C ILE A 129 0.71 -0.78 -9.10
N VAL A 130 1.87 -1.37 -8.84
CA VAL A 130 1.98 -2.74 -8.34
C VAL A 130 2.64 -2.71 -6.99
N LYS A 131 1.92 -3.21 -6.00
CA LYS A 131 2.45 -3.51 -4.68
C LYS A 131 2.81 -4.99 -4.61
N GLU A 132 4.10 -5.27 -4.61
CA GLU A 132 4.62 -6.61 -4.35
C GLU A 132 4.76 -6.79 -2.83
N ALA A 133 4.00 -7.73 -2.27
CA ALA A 133 3.95 -7.97 -0.83
C ALA A 133 4.71 -9.24 -0.44
N TRP A 134 5.25 -9.22 0.77
CA TRP A 134 6.05 -10.28 1.36
C TRP A 134 5.64 -10.54 2.81
N LYS A 135 5.72 -11.80 3.24
CA LYS A 135 5.60 -12.17 4.65
C LYS A 135 6.85 -11.68 5.39
N PRO A 136 6.70 -10.95 6.50
CA PRO A 136 7.83 -10.57 7.34
C PRO A 136 8.40 -11.80 8.04
N GLU A 137 9.72 -11.96 7.99
CA GLU A 137 10.45 -12.95 8.79
C GLU A 137 11.33 -12.22 9.80
N LEU A 138 11.24 -12.61 11.08
CA LEU A 138 12.07 -12.06 12.14
C LEU A 138 13.53 -12.45 11.91
N MET A 139 14.43 -11.46 11.94
CA MET A 139 15.86 -11.70 11.83
C MET A 139 16.45 -12.03 13.20
N LYS A 140 17.33 -13.05 13.24
CA LYS A 140 18.07 -13.43 14.45
C LYS A 140 19.08 -12.36 14.88
N GLN A 141 19.59 -11.59 13.93
CA GLN A 141 20.57 -10.53 14.14
C GLN A 141 20.15 -9.27 13.36
N PRO A 142 20.49 -8.06 13.84
CA PRO A 142 20.28 -6.84 13.07
C PRO A 142 21.04 -6.90 11.73
N PRO A 143 20.56 -6.20 10.68
CA PRO A 143 21.32 -6.08 9.45
C PRO A 143 22.61 -5.32 9.70
N ASP A 144 23.69 -5.76 9.07
CA ASP A 144 24.95 -5.03 9.02
C ASP A 144 24.72 -3.62 8.41
N PRO A 145 24.98 -2.53 9.17
CA PRO A 145 24.74 -1.17 8.69
C PRO A 145 25.74 -0.73 7.61
N GLN A 146 26.89 -1.39 7.49
CA GLN A 146 27.95 -1.04 6.54
C GLN A 146 27.78 -1.72 5.18
N ARG A 147 26.94 -2.76 5.09
CA ARG A 147 26.81 -3.57 3.88
C ARG A 147 25.52 -3.29 3.13
N SER A 148 25.61 -2.43 2.12
CA SER A 148 24.44 -2.01 1.35
C SER A 148 24.43 -2.44 -0.12
N PHE A 149 25.58 -2.82 -0.68
CA PHE A 149 25.66 -3.23 -2.08
C PHE A 149 26.77 -4.27 -2.34
N PRO A 150 26.50 -5.35 -3.11
CA PRO A 150 25.16 -5.80 -3.51
C PRO A 150 24.34 -6.27 -2.29
N ALA A 151 23.01 -6.23 -2.38
CA ALA A 151 22.13 -6.66 -1.30
C ALA A 151 22.47 -8.10 -0.85
N PRO A 152 22.87 -8.32 0.42
CA PRO A 152 23.34 -9.62 0.88
C PRO A 152 22.22 -10.66 0.86
N LYS A 153 22.57 -11.94 0.69
CA LYS A 153 21.61 -13.07 0.69
C LYS A 153 20.80 -13.14 1.99
N SER A 154 21.40 -12.69 3.09
CA SER A 154 20.76 -12.63 4.41
C SER A 154 19.52 -11.74 4.46
N TRP A 155 19.35 -10.80 3.52
CA TRP A 155 18.15 -9.94 3.42
C TRP A 155 16.95 -10.63 2.76
N GLY A 156 17.09 -11.92 2.41
CA GLY A 156 16.01 -12.76 1.91
C GLY A 156 15.84 -12.69 0.39
N ALA A 157 14.89 -13.46 -0.12
CA ALA A 157 14.66 -13.62 -1.56
C ALA A 157 14.31 -12.30 -2.27
N SER A 158 13.66 -11.37 -1.56
CA SER A 158 13.29 -10.07 -2.11
C SER A 158 14.48 -9.12 -2.34
N ARG A 159 15.60 -9.34 -1.65
CA ARG A 159 16.74 -8.40 -1.60
C ARG A 159 16.38 -6.97 -1.19
N LEU A 160 15.24 -6.77 -0.54
CA LEU A 160 14.85 -5.49 0.05
C LEU A 160 15.66 -5.25 1.32
N LYS A 161 16.00 -3.99 1.61
CA LYS A 161 16.61 -3.64 2.90
C LYS A 161 15.64 -4.00 4.04
N PRO A 162 16.09 -4.73 5.08
CA PRO A 162 15.26 -5.08 6.23
C PRO A 162 14.69 -3.84 6.92
N CYS A 163 13.57 -4.01 7.61
CA CYS A 163 12.91 -2.93 8.35
C CYS A 163 12.79 -3.26 9.84
N GLN A 164 12.82 -2.24 10.68
CA GLN A 164 12.70 -2.41 12.14
C GLN A 164 11.29 -2.09 12.64
N ARG A 165 10.67 -2.98 13.43
CA ARG A 165 9.37 -2.77 14.09
C ARG A 165 9.46 -3.19 15.56
N ALA A 166 9.12 -2.28 16.47
CA ALA A 166 9.14 -2.52 17.92
C ALA A 166 10.48 -3.13 18.38
N GLY A 167 11.58 -2.48 18.03
CA GLY A 167 12.96 -2.92 18.33
C GLY A 167 13.47 -4.13 17.52
N LYS A 168 12.58 -4.90 16.88
CA LYS A 168 12.90 -6.13 16.16
C LYS A 168 13.12 -5.88 14.66
N TRP A 169 14.03 -6.65 14.05
CA TRP A 169 14.35 -6.56 12.62
C TRP A 169 13.61 -7.61 11.81
N TYR A 170 13.07 -7.22 10.66
CA TYR A 170 12.32 -8.10 9.77
C TYR A 170 12.85 -8.00 8.34
N ARG A 171 13.01 -9.16 7.70
CA ARG A 171 13.31 -9.28 6.27
C ARG A 171 12.10 -9.74 5.48
N ALA A 172 12.09 -9.46 4.19
CA ALA A 172 11.04 -9.90 3.27
C ALA A 172 11.45 -11.23 2.62
N GLN A 173 10.81 -12.32 3.07
CA GLN A 173 11.21 -13.69 2.75
C GLN A 173 10.28 -14.36 1.72
N GLU A 174 9.08 -14.75 2.13
CA GLU A 174 8.12 -15.41 1.24
C GLU A 174 7.23 -14.38 0.55
N ARG A 175 7.11 -14.46 -0.78
CA ARG A 175 6.20 -13.59 -1.53
C ARG A 175 4.76 -13.90 -1.12
N ALA A 176 3.99 -12.88 -0.79
CA ALA A 176 2.60 -12.98 -0.34
C ALA A 176 1.59 -12.74 -1.47
N GLY A 177 1.99 -12.04 -2.53
CA GLY A 177 1.16 -11.78 -3.70
C GLY A 177 1.40 -10.41 -4.32
N LEU A 178 0.60 -10.09 -5.34
CA LEU A 178 0.54 -8.77 -5.96
C LEU A 178 -0.79 -8.11 -5.65
N PHE A 179 -0.73 -6.81 -5.40
CA PHE A 179 -1.89 -5.94 -5.31
C PHE A 179 -1.70 -4.85 -6.37
N VAL A 180 -2.60 -4.82 -7.35
CA VAL A 180 -2.49 -4.01 -8.55
C VAL A 180 -3.58 -2.95 -8.54
N MET A 181 -3.22 -1.73 -8.93
CA MET A 181 -4.13 -0.67 -9.27
C MET A 181 -3.81 -0.19 -10.67
N MET A 182 -4.80 -0.13 -11.56
CA MET A 182 -4.64 0.42 -12.90
C MET A 182 -5.66 1.51 -13.17
N LYS A 183 -5.21 2.58 -13.83
CA LYS A 183 -5.98 3.79 -14.11
C LYS A 183 -6.32 3.85 -15.60
N LEU A 184 -7.61 3.87 -15.87
CA LEU A 184 -8.23 4.06 -17.17
C LEU A 184 -8.87 5.44 -17.26
N ASP A 185 -9.65 5.66 -18.32
CA ASP A 185 -10.55 6.80 -18.37
C ASP A 185 -11.58 6.76 -17.21
N PRO A 186 -11.83 7.88 -16.52
CA PRO A 186 -12.84 7.95 -15.46
C PRO A 186 -14.25 7.52 -15.89
N LYS A 187 -14.57 7.66 -17.18
CA LYS A 187 -15.87 7.28 -17.75
C LYS A 187 -15.98 5.79 -18.08
N THR A 188 -14.89 5.02 -17.97
CA THR A 188 -14.92 3.58 -18.29
C THR A 188 -15.89 2.85 -17.36
N PRO A 189 -16.90 2.14 -17.89
CA PRO A 189 -17.88 1.42 -17.08
C PRO A 189 -17.25 0.36 -16.18
N GLY A 190 -17.81 0.19 -14.99
CA GLY A 190 -17.33 -0.83 -14.04
C GLY A 190 -16.02 -0.48 -13.33
N THR A 191 -15.58 0.78 -13.41
CA THR A 191 -14.40 1.29 -12.70
C THR A 191 -14.79 2.18 -11.52
N ASP A 192 -13.84 2.40 -10.61
CA ASP A 192 -13.96 3.33 -9.50
C ASP A 192 -13.33 4.68 -9.90
N GLN A 193 -14.09 5.50 -10.62
CA GLN A 193 -13.60 6.74 -11.26
C GLN A 193 -12.36 6.49 -12.13
N GLY A 194 -12.38 5.43 -12.94
CA GLY A 194 -11.27 5.01 -13.79
C GLY A 194 -10.27 4.10 -13.09
N TRP A 195 -10.36 3.87 -11.78
CA TRP A 195 -9.50 2.90 -11.11
C TRP A 195 -10.07 1.49 -11.14
N VAL A 196 -9.20 0.53 -11.42
CA VAL A 196 -9.48 -0.90 -11.30
C VAL A 196 -8.45 -1.51 -10.36
N TYR A 197 -8.93 -2.38 -9.47
CA TYR A 197 -8.10 -3.08 -8.49
C TYR A 197 -7.94 -4.54 -8.90
N GLY A 198 -6.80 -5.14 -8.59
CA GLY A 198 -6.52 -6.55 -8.84
C GLY A 198 -5.70 -7.17 -7.73
N THR A 199 -5.93 -8.45 -7.45
CA THR A 199 -5.12 -9.23 -6.51
C THR A 199 -4.68 -10.53 -7.16
N LEU A 200 -3.41 -10.87 -6.97
CA LEU A 200 -2.83 -12.11 -7.49
C LEU A 200 -2.07 -12.82 -6.38
N THR A 201 -2.19 -14.14 -6.36
CA THR A 201 -1.36 -15.01 -5.51
C THR A 201 0.13 -14.92 -5.89
N PRO A 202 1.05 -15.44 -5.06
CA PRO A 202 2.48 -15.50 -5.41
C PRO A 202 2.78 -16.22 -6.73
N LYS A 203 1.92 -17.18 -7.11
CA LYS A 203 1.99 -17.96 -8.36
C LYS A 203 1.32 -17.28 -9.56
N GLY A 204 0.76 -16.09 -9.39
CA GLY A 204 0.10 -15.34 -10.47
C GLY A 204 -1.38 -15.65 -10.69
N LYS A 205 -1.99 -16.58 -9.94
CA LYS A 205 -3.45 -16.77 -9.99
C LYS A 205 -4.18 -15.50 -9.54
N ILE A 206 -5.07 -14.98 -10.37
CA ILE A 206 -5.94 -13.84 -10.05
C ILE A 206 -6.99 -14.29 -9.04
N THR A 207 -7.14 -13.52 -7.95
CA THR A 207 -8.08 -13.81 -6.86
C THR A 207 -9.23 -12.81 -6.76
N ALA A 208 -9.05 -11.61 -7.31
CA ALA A 208 -10.09 -10.60 -7.42
C ALA A 208 -9.67 -9.54 -8.45
N SER A 209 -10.64 -8.93 -9.13
CA SER A 209 -10.47 -7.86 -10.12
C SER A 209 -11.72 -6.98 -10.23
N GLY A 210 -11.53 -5.69 -10.50
CA GLY A 210 -12.63 -4.72 -10.66
C GLY A 210 -12.73 -3.74 -9.49
N LYS A 211 -13.96 -3.39 -9.10
CA LYS A 211 -14.28 -2.55 -7.94
C LYS A 211 -14.22 -3.36 -6.64
N ILE A 212 -13.02 -3.63 -6.14
CA ILE A 212 -12.82 -4.44 -4.93
C ILE A 212 -13.12 -3.58 -3.68
N ALA A 213 -14.23 -3.86 -2.99
CA ALA A 213 -14.71 -3.06 -1.85
C ALA A 213 -13.66 -2.89 -0.73
N SER A 214 -12.91 -3.94 -0.40
CA SER A 214 -11.85 -3.87 0.62
C SER A 214 -10.69 -2.96 0.23
N CYS A 215 -10.37 -2.84 -1.06
CA CYS A 215 -9.39 -1.88 -1.56
C CYS A 215 -9.97 -0.45 -1.51
N MET A 216 -11.17 -0.28 -2.06
CA MET A 216 -11.84 1.02 -2.13
C MET A 216 -12.04 1.65 -0.76
N GLY A 217 -12.38 0.86 0.28
CA GLY A 217 -12.69 1.35 1.62
C GLY A 217 -11.61 2.26 2.25
N CYS A 218 -10.34 2.08 1.86
CA CYS A 218 -9.25 3.00 2.20
C CYS A 218 -8.91 3.96 1.05
N HIS A 219 -8.82 3.45 -0.17
CA HIS A 219 -8.30 4.22 -1.31
C HIS A 219 -9.21 5.41 -1.67
N VAL A 220 -10.53 5.30 -1.52
CA VAL A 220 -11.47 6.42 -1.77
C VAL A 220 -11.18 7.63 -0.85
N LYS A 221 -10.56 7.40 0.30
CA LYS A 221 -10.27 8.42 1.32
C LYS A 221 -8.89 9.06 1.13
N ALA A 222 -8.08 8.57 0.19
CA ALA A 222 -6.75 9.11 -0.04
C ALA A 222 -6.84 10.51 -0.67
N LYS A 223 -6.03 11.45 -0.17
CA LYS A 223 -6.11 12.88 -0.53
C LYS A 223 -5.77 13.20 -2.00
N LYS A 224 -5.09 12.31 -2.70
CA LYS A 224 -4.56 12.54 -4.05
C LYS A 224 -4.90 11.37 -4.96
N ASP A 225 -6.02 11.47 -5.69
CA ASP A 225 -6.52 10.47 -6.66
C ASP A 225 -6.35 9.02 -6.20
N ARG A 226 -6.83 8.71 -4.98
CA ARG A 226 -6.77 7.36 -4.39
C ARG A 226 -5.37 6.81 -4.11
N LEU A 227 -4.33 7.63 -4.18
CA LEU A 227 -2.94 7.24 -3.94
C LEU A 227 -2.43 7.67 -2.56
N PHE A 228 -1.55 6.85 -1.98
CA PHE A 228 -0.91 7.10 -0.70
C PHE A 228 0.60 7.33 -0.86
N GLY A 229 1.19 8.09 0.06
CA GLY A 229 2.65 8.27 0.13
C GLY A 229 3.22 9.17 -0.96
N LEU A 230 2.37 9.92 -1.65
CA LEU A 230 2.79 11.04 -2.48
C LEU A 230 3.27 12.18 -1.58
N PRO A 231 4.39 12.87 -1.88
CA PRO A 231 4.77 14.07 -1.16
C PRO A 231 3.60 15.06 -1.19
N ASN A 232 3.23 15.66 -0.07
CA ASN A 232 2.39 16.86 -0.10
C ASN A 232 3.19 17.89 -0.93
N ALA A 233 2.62 18.40 -2.02
CA ALA A 233 3.37 19.33 -2.87
C ALA A 233 3.37 20.72 -2.20
N PRO A 234 4.47 21.48 -2.23
CA PRO A 234 5.86 21.02 -2.32
C PRO A 234 6.78 21.68 -1.27
N TRP A 235 7.99 21.13 -1.18
CA TRP A 235 9.22 21.89 -0.98
C TRP A 235 9.35 22.94 -2.11
N LEU A 236 8.51 23.96 -2.08
CA LEU A 236 8.86 25.28 -2.60
C LEU A 236 9.36 26.04 -1.39
N PRO A 237 10.51 26.74 -1.44
CA PRO A 237 10.78 27.75 -0.44
C PRO A 237 9.58 28.68 -0.43
N LYS A 238 8.92 28.82 0.73
CA LYS A 238 7.85 29.80 0.91
C LYS A 238 8.39 31.11 0.35
N LYS A 239 7.76 31.67 -0.69
CA LYS A 239 8.06 33.05 -1.10
C LYS A 239 7.97 33.88 0.17
N LYS A 240 9.08 34.47 0.61
CA LYS A 240 9.07 35.42 1.73
C LYS A 240 7.99 36.44 1.37
N ARG A 241 6.99 36.62 2.24
CA ARG A 241 6.06 37.74 2.09
C ARG A 241 6.91 39.00 1.98
N PRO A 242 6.69 39.88 1.00
CA PRO A 242 7.35 41.18 1.00
C PRO A 242 7.06 41.82 2.36
N ALA A 243 8.10 42.34 2.99
CA ALA A 243 7.97 43.06 4.25
C ALA A 243 6.90 44.13 4.05
N LYS A 244 5.92 44.19 4.96
CA LYS A 244 5.03 45.34 5.04
C LYS A 244 5.95 46.55 5.20
N LYS A 245 5.99 47.42 4.18
CA LYS A 245 6.48 48.78 4.40
C LYS A 245 5.56 49.38 5.46
N GLY A 246 6.14 49.74 6.60
CA GLY A 246 5.44 50.50 7.63
C GLY A 246 4.89 51.77 7.00
N ASN A 247 3.66 52.09 7.36
CA ASN A 247 3.12 53.43 7.25
C ASN A 247 3.35 54.09 8.61
#